data_AF-A0A1Y6G9X4-F1
#
_entry.id   AF-A0A1Y6G9X4-F1
#
_cell.length_a   1.000
_cell.length_b   1.000
_cell.length_c   1.000
_cell.angle_alpha   90.00
_cell.angle_beta   90.00
_cell.angle_gamma   90.00
#
_symmetry.space_group_name_H-M   'P 1'
#
loop_
_entity.id
_entity.type
_entity.pdbx_description
1 polymer ?
#
loop_
_entity_poly.entity_id
_entity_poly.type
_entity_poly.pdbx_seq_one_letter_code
_entity_poly.pdbx_strand_id
1 'polypeptide(L)'
;MSFRDGMLQARGQIVFIAALLCSTAAIVYLEYLDTTGRIRDQVIAAQATTGSEAPVLAPDFVGTAMQRGEDSYGADPSTAGNRAAALNAAVLGLAQGLGQPAQHRQSLEQVIATLEAEAPSASQEVAPALALVAAAVPDLEPRVRALLARQ
;
A
#
# COMPACT_ATOMS: atom_id res chain seq x y z
N MET A 1 -11.07 -40.03 43.36
CA MET A 1 -11.87 -39.07 42.57
C MET A 1 -13.29 -39.59 42.50
N SER A 2 -14.29 -38.81 42.93
CA SER A 2 -15.68 -39.26 42.87
C SER A 2 -16.24 -39.10 41.45
N PHE A 3 -17.19 -39.96 41.07
CA PHE A 3 -17.89 -39.87 39.78
C PHE A 3 -18.52 -38.49 39.53
N ARG A 4 -18.90 -37.79 40.60
CA ARG A 4 -19.48 -36.45 40.57
C ARG A 4 -18.46 -35.38 40.15
N ASP A 5 -17.21 -35.51 40.59
CA ASP A 5 -16.12 -34.59 40.22
C ASP A 5 -15.72 -34.79 38.75
N GLY A 6 -15.70 -36.04 38.29
CA GLY A 6 -15.45 -36.39 36.88
C GLY A 6 -16.51 -35.84 35.94
N MET A 7 -17.80 -35.87 36.33
CA MET A 7 -18.88 -35.27 35.53
C MET A 7 -18.81 -33.74 35.47
N LEU A 8 -18.41 -33.07 36.56
CA LEU A 8 -18.25 -31.61 36.57
C LEU A 8 -17.06 -31.18 35.70
N GLN A 9 -15.94 -31.92 35.75
CA GLN A 9 -14.79 -31.67 34.90
C GLN A 9 -15.10 -31.90 33.41
N ALA A 10 -15.83 -32.97 33.08
CA ALA A 10 -16.26 -33.24 31.71
C ALA A 10 -17.18 -32.15 31.15
N ARG A 11 -18.10 -31.61 31.97
CA ARG A 11 -18.96 -30.47 31.59
C ARG A 11 -18.15 -29.21 31.32
N GLY A 12 -17.15 -28.92 32.16
CA GLY A 12 -16.25 -27.78 31.95
C GLY A 12 -15.46 -27.89 30.64
N GLN A 13 -14.96 -29.08 30.31
CA GLN A 13 -14.23 -29.33 29.06
C GLN A 13 -15.13 -29.19 27.83
N ILE A 14 -16.37 -29.68 27.88
CA ILE A 14 -17.32 -29.56 26.76
C ILE A 14 -17.65 -28.08 26.50
N VAL A 15 -17.92 -27.31 27.55
CA VAL A 15 -18.22 -25.86 27.42
C VAL A 15 -17.01 -25.11 26.86
N PHE A 16 -15.81 -25.45 27.30
CA PHE A 16 -14.57 -24.85 26.78
C PHE A 16 -14.36 -25.15 25.29
N ILE A 17 -14.53 -26.41 24.87
CA ILE A 17 -14.41 -26.82 23.47
C ILE A 17 -15.46 -26.11 22.60
N ALA A 18 -16.70 -26.03 23.09
CA ALA A 18 -17.77 -25.34 22.39
C ALA A 18 -17.47 -23.83 22.22
N ALA A 19 -16.98 -23.18 23.28
CA ALA A 19 -16.57 -21.78 23.23
C ALA A 19 -15.42 -21.57 22.23
N LEU A 20 -14.42 -22.45 22.24
CA LEU A 20 -13.29 -22.39 21.31
C LEU A 20 -13.77 -22.49 19.85
N LEU A 21 -14.62 -23.47 19.54
CA LEU A 21 -15.18 -23.65 18.19
C LEU A 21 -16.00 -22.43 17.74
N CYS A 22 -16.84 -21.88 18.62
CA CYS A 22 -17.61 -20.68 18.32
C CYS A 22 -16.71 -19.47 18.07
N SER A 23 -15.65 -19.27 18.87
CA SER A 23 -14.70 -18.17 18.68
C SER A 23 -13.91 -18.32 17.38
N THR A 24 -13.43 -19.53 17.05
CA THR A 24 -12.71 -19.77 15.79
C THR A 24 -13.62 -19.55 14.58
N ALA A 25 -14.87 -20.05 14.63
CA ALA A 25 -15.83 -19.83 13.56
C ALA A 25 -16.18 -18.34 13.39
N ALA A 26 -16.28 -17.59 14.48
CA ALA A 26 -16.51 -16.14 14.42
C ALA A 26 -15.33 -15.39 13.80
N ILE A 27 -14.09 -15.77 14.11
CA ILE A 27 -12.88 -15.17 13.49
C ILE A 27 -12.86 -15.45 11.98
N VAL A 28 -13.06 -16.71 11.56
CA VAL A 28 -13.08 -17.08 10.14
C VAL A 28 -14.24 -16.41 9.40
N TYR A 29 -15.40 -16.27 10.04
CA TYR A 29 -16.53 -15.56 9.46
C TYR A 29 -16.26 -14.05 9.32
N LEU A 30 -15.59 -13.44 10.30
CA LEU A 30 -15.18 -12.04 10.23
C LEU A 30 -14.10 -11.83 9.18
N GLU A 31 -13.15 -12.76 9.03
CA GLU A 31 -12.14 -12.76 7.96
C GLU A 31 -12.76 -12.98 6.57
N TYR A 32 -13.78 -13.83 6.46
CA TYR A 32 -14.57 -13.98 5.23
C TYR A 32 -15.38 -12.72 4.90
N LEU A 33 -15.88 -12.02 5.93
CA LEU A 33 -16.52 -10.71 5.78
C LEU A 33 -15.50 -9.59 5.52
N ASP A 34 -14.20 -9.82 5.77
CA ASP A 34 -13.09 -8.90 5.52
C ASP A 34 -12.82 -8.80 4.01
N THR A 35 -13.78 -8.23 3.30
CA THR A 35 -13.87 -6.81 2.94
C THR A 35 -13.03 -6.45 1.73
N THR A 36 -11.89 -7.08 1.43
CA THR A 36 -11.06 -6.57 0.34
C THR A 36 -11.74 -6.73 -1.03
N GLY A 37 -12.30 -7.93 -1.31
CA GLY A 37 -13.05 -8.16 -2.55
C GLY A 37 -14.37 -7.40 -2.61
N ARG A 38 -15.15 -7.44 -1.51
CA ARG A 38 -16.48 -6.84 -1.46
C ARG A 38 -16.45 -5.30 -1.45
N ILE A 39 -15.48 -4.70 -0.77
CA ILE A 39 -15.26 -3.24 -0.82
C ILE A 39 -14.74 -2.86 -2.20
N ARG A 40 -13.84 -3.64 -2.81
CA ARG A 40 -13.38 -3.40 -4.18
C ARG A 40 -14.56 -3.38 -5.16
N ASP A 41 -15.44 -4.37 -5.09
CA ASP A 41 -16.61 -4.44 -5.97
C ASP A 41 -17.59 -3.29 -5.71
N GLN A 42 -17.79 -2.90 -4.44
CA GLN A 42 -18.63 -1.75 -4.08
C GLN A 42 -18.02 -0.41 -4.51
N VAL A 43 -16.70 -0.25 -4.43
CA VAL A 43 -15.98 0.94 -4.91
C VAL A 43 -16.02 1.01 -6.43
N ILE A 44 -15.82 -0.11 -7.14
CA ILE A 44 -15.96 -0.19 -8.60
C ILE A 44 -17.40 0.17 -9.00
N ALA A 45 -18.40 -0.37 -8.32
CA ALA A 45 -19.81 -0.08 -8.59
C ALA A 45 -20.17 1.39 -8.31
N ALA A 46 -19.66 1.97 -7.21
CA ALA A 46 -19.85 3.38 -6.85
C ALA A 46 -19.13 4.34 -7.81
N GLN A 47 -17.96 3.96 -8.31
CA GLN A 47 -17.21 4.72 -9.31
C GLN A 47 -17.93 4.71 -10.68
N ALA A 48 -18.55 3.59 -11.04
CA ALA A 48 -19.38 3.50 -12.25
C ALA A 48 -20.67 4.34 -12.17
N THR A 49 -21.22 4.58 -10.96
CA THR A 49 -22.45 5.40 -10.79
C THR A 49 -22.18 6.90 -10.71
N THR A 50 -20.97 7.32 -10.32
CA THR A 50 -20.60 8.75 -10.17
C THR A 50 -20.15 9.41 -11.48
N GLY A 51 -20.16 8.69 -12.60
CA GLY A 51 -19.99 9.28 -13.93
C GLY A 51 -18.57 9.75 -14.25
N SER A 52 -17.56 9.21 -13.57
CA SER A 52 -16.20 9.29 -14.10
C SER A 52 -16.08 8.25 -15.20
N GLU A 53 -16.24 8.65 -16.47
CA GLU A 53 -15.69 7.91 -17.61
C GLU A 53 -14.15 7.94 -17.56
N ALA A 54 -13.55 7.64 -16.40
CA ALA A 54 -12.17 7.27 -16.37
C ALA A 54 -12.12 5.92 -17.07
N PRO A 55 -11.48 5.78 -18.25
CA PRO A 55 -11.16 4.46 -18.74
C PRO A 55 -10.43 3.77 -17.60
N VAL A 56 -10.98 2.65 -17.12
CA VAL A 56 -10.24 1.76 -16.23
C VAL A 56 -8.99 1.42 -17.01
N LEU A 57 -7.89 2.13 -16.74
CA LEU A 57 -6.63 1.91 -17.42
C LEU A 57 -6.34 0.43 -17.19
N ALA A 58 -6.19 -0.31 -18.28
CA ALA A 58 -5.93 -1.73 -18.21
C ALA A 58 -4.76 -1.91 -17.22
N PRO A 59 -4.88 -2.79 -16.20
CA PRO A 59 -3.82 -3.01 -15.22
C PRO A 59 -2.45 -3.22 -15.87
N ASP A 60 -2.44 -3.85 -17.06
CA ASP A 60 -1.25 -4.09 -17.88
C ASP A 60 -0.60 -2.80 -18.41
N PHE A 61 -1.39 -1.77 -18.76
CA PHE A 61 -0.87 -0.49 -19.21
C PHE A 61 -0.20 0.26 -18.06
N VAL A 62 -0.85 0.27 -16.89
CA VAL A 62 -0.30 0.90 -15.67
C VAL A 62 0.96 0.17 -15.21
N GLY A 63 0.93 -1.17 -15.18
CA GLY A 63 2.09 -1.99 -14.85
C GLY A 63 3.26 -1.77 -15.79
N THR A 64 3.01 -1.66 -17.11
CA THR A 64 4.05 -1.35 -18.10
C THR A 64 4.67 0.04 -17.87
N ALA A 65 3.84 1.04 -17.56
CA ALA A 65 4.32 2.39 -17.27
C ALA A 65 5.17 2.44 -15.99
N MET A 66 4.75 1.71 -14.95
CA MET A 66 5.54 1.58 -13.71
C MET A 66 6.89 0.90 -13.96
N GLN A 67 6.88 -0.26 -14.63
CA GLN A 67 8.09 -1.01 -14.96
C GLN A 67 9.10 -0.13 -15.70
N ARG A 68 8.64 0.65 -16.70
CA ARG A 68 9.52 1.58 -17.43
C ARG A 68 10.12 2.67 -16.54
N GLY A 69 9.36 3.19 -15.57
CA GLY A 69 9.86 4.16 -14.61
C GLY A 69 10.97 3.58 -13.73
N GLU A 70 10.78 2.35 -13.25
CA GLU A 70 11.77 1.61 -12.49
C GLU A 70 13.02 1.28 -13.32
N ASP A 71 12.83 0.77 -14.54
CA ASP A 71 13.91 0.43 -15.47
C ASP A 71 14.75 1.66 -15.83
N SER A 72 14.10 2.81 -16.05
CA SER A 72 14.80 4.07 -16.37
C SER A 72 15.65 4.56 -15.20
N TYR A 73 15.16 4.42 -13.97
CA TYR A 73 15.94 4.73 -12.77
C TYR A 73 17.07 3.75 -12.53
N GLY A 74 16.86 2.45 -12.77
CA GLY A 74 17.92 1.45 -12.72
C GLY A 74 19.02 1.68 -13.76
N ALA A 75 18.66 2.18 -14.94
CA ALA A 75 19.60 2.51 -16.00
C ALA A 75 20.47 3.74 -15.69
N ASP A 76 19.88 4.80 -15.15
CA ASP A 76 20.61 5.97 -14.70
C ASP A 76 19.88 6.70 -13.54
N PRO A 77 20.29 6.47 -12.29
CA PRO A 77 19.66 7.09 -11.13
C PRO A 77 20.13 8.53 -10.88
N SER A 78 21.11 9.04 -11.63
CA SER A 78 21.64 10.40 -11.46
C SER A 78 20.77 11.46 -12.13
N THR A 79 20.02 11.06 -13.17
CA THR A 79 19.16 11.97 -13.94
C THR A 79 17.88 12.30 -13.19
N ALA A 80 17.55 13.58 -13.05
CA ALA A 80 16.36 14.05 -12.35
C ALA A 80 15.05 13.50 -12.95
N GLY A 81 14.98 13.40 -14.29
CA GLY A 81 13.84 12.80 -14.98
C GLY A 81 13.60 11.34 -14.58
N ASN A 82 14.67 10.55 -14.42
CA ASN A 82 14.57 9.14 -14.02
C ASN A 82 14.15 9.00 -12.55
N ARG A 83 14.60 9.90 -11.68
CA ARG A 83 14.12 9.97 -10.28
C ARG A 83 12.65 10.32 -10.20
N ALA A 84 12.21 11.33 -10.96
CA ALA A 84 10.81 11.70 -11.04
C ALA A 84 9.95 10.54 -11.55
N ALA A 85 10.44 9.81 -12.57
CA ALA A 85 9.78 8.63 -13.10
C ALA A 85 9.65 7.51 -12.04
N ALA A 86 10.71 7.22 -11.27
CA ALA A 86 10.66 6.23 -10.19
C ALA A 86 9.70 6.64 -9.06
N LEU A 87 9.73 7.89 -8.61
CA LEU A 87 8.80 8.38 -7.60
C LEU A 87 7.34 8.25 -8.07
N ASN A 88 7.06 8.68 -9.30
CA ASN A 88 5.72 8.59 -9.88
C ASN A 88 5.28 7.13 -10.07
N ALA A 89 6.17 6.24 -10.52
CA ALA A 89 5.89 4.82 -10.69
C ALA A 89 5.55 4.15 -9.35
N ALA A 90 6.33 4.42 -8.30
CA ALA A 90 6.07 3.87 -6.97
C ALA A 90 4.77 4.42 -6.35
N VAL A 91 4.49 5.71 -6.51
CA VAL A 91 3.20 6.32 -6.09
C VAL A 91 2.03 5.70 -6.85
N LEU A 92 2.17 5.51 -8.16
CA LEU A 92 1.14 4.88 -8.98
C LEU A 92 0.90 3.43 -8.57
N GLY A 93 1.97 2.68 -8.26
CA GLY A 93 1.88 1.32 -7.73
C GLY A 93 1.13 1.24 -6.41
N LEU A 94 1.43 2.14 -5.48
CA LEU A 94 0.73 2.25 -4.20
C LEU A 94 -0.75 2.63 -4.39
N ALA A 95 -1.03 3.64 -5.21
CA ALA A 95 -2.38 4.13 -5.44
C ALA A 95 -3.28 3.10 -6.16
N GLN A 96 -2.71 2.28 -7.03
CA GLN A 96 -3.44 1.27 -7.82
C GLN A 96 -3.39 -0.13 -7.18
N GLY A 97 -2.67 -0.30 -6.07
CA GLY A 97 -2.50 -1.60 -5.42
C GLY A 97 -1.78 -2.63 -6.31
N LEU A 98 -0.86 -2.18 -7.16
CA LEU A 98 -0.08 -3.03 -8.06
C LEU A 98 1.28 -3.34 -7.45
N GLY A 99 1.72 -4.59 -7.48
CA GLY A 99 3.00 -5.02 -6.89
C GLY A 99 2.98 -5.10 -5.37
N GLN A 100 4.16 -5.12 -4.75
CA GLN A 100 4.28 -5.19 -3.29
C GLN A 100 4.44 -3.80 -2.68
N PRO A 101 3.54 -3.34 -1.79
CA PRO A 101 3.61 -2.01 -1.18
C PRO A 101 4.95 -1.72 -0.48
N ALA A 102 5.56 -2.75 0.11
CA ALA A 102 6.87 -2.64 0.77
C ALA A 102 7.98 -2.28 -0.23
N GLN A 103 7.95 -2.81 -1.45
CA GLN A 103 8.95 -2.52 -2.48
C GLN A 103 8.81 -1.08 -2.99
N HIS A 104 7.58 -0.63 -3.22
CA HIS A 104 7.31 0.76 -3.61
C HIS A 104 7.77 1.74 -2.54
N ARG A 105 7.49 1.44 -1.26
CA ARG A 105 7.97 2.26 -0.14
C ARG A 105 9.49 2.29 -0.08
N GLN A 106 10.16 1.14 -0.23
CA GLN A 106 11.61 1.08 -0.27
C GLN A 106 12.20 1.92 -1.41
N SER A 107 11.60 1.85 -2.61
CA SER A 107 12.01 2.66 -3.77
C SER A 107 11.88 4.16 -3.49
N LEU A 108 10.75 4.60 -2.94
CA LEU A 108 10.53 6.00 -2.53
C LEU A 108 11.58 6.46 -1.52
N GLU A 109 11.85 5.65 -0.49
CA GLU A 109 12.84 5.98 0.53
C GLU A 109 14.26 6.10 -0.04
N GLN A 110 14.63 5.21 -0.96
CA GLN A 110 15.93 5.22 -1.63
C GLN A 110 16.12 6.48 -2.48
N VAL A 111 15.12 6.86 -3.28
CA VAL A 111 15.19 8.05 -4.12
C VAL A 111 15.22 9.32 -3.26
N ILE A 112 14.39 9.40 -2.22
CA ILE A 112 14.39 10.55 -1.28
C ILE A 112 15.73 10.67 -0.56
N ALA A 113 16.30 9.57 -0.06
CA ALA A 113 17.61 9.59 0.59
C ALA A 113 18.72 10.08 -0.36
N THR A 114 18.64 9.69 -1.64
CA THR A 114 19.57 10.18 -2.67
C THR A 114 19.44 11.70 -2.86
N LEU A 115 18.20 12.22 -2.95
CA LEU A 115 17.94 13.66 -3.08
C LEU A 115 18.37 14.45 -1.83
N GLU A 116 18.25 13.86 -0.64
CA GLU A 116 18.67 14.48 0.63
C GLU A 116 20.18 14.69 0.70
N ALA A 117 20.96 13.79 0.08
CA ALA A 117 22.42 13.83 0.03
C ALA A 117 22.97 14.79 -1.06
N GLU A 118 22.11 15.25 -1.97
CA GLU A 118 22.52 16.05 -3.12
C GLU A 118 22.24 17.54 -2.98
N ALA A 119 22.80 18.31 -3.93
CA ALA A 119 22.63 19.75 -3.99
C ALA A 119 21.16 20.15 -4.23
N PRO A 120 20.73 21.32 -3.72
CA PRO A 120 19.33 21.75 -3.78
C PRO A 120 18.73 21.84 -5.20
N SER A 121 19.56 22.15 -6.19
CA SER A 121 19.16 22.24 -7.60
C SER A 121 18.61 20.93 -8.16
N ALA A 122 19.13 19.77 -7.70
CA ALA A 122 18.63 18.46 -8.11
C ALA A 122 17.19 18.18 -7.62
N SER A 123 16.72 18.91 -6.60
CA SER A 123 15.37 18.75 -6.03
C SER A 123 14.30 19.61 -6.73
N GLN A 124 14.69 20.66 -7.47
CA GLN A 124 13.73 21.51 -8.19
C GLN A 124 13.07 20.77 -9.36
N GLU A 125 13.86 20.04 -10.16
CA GLU A 125 13.36 19.29 -11.32
C GLU A 125 12.42 18.14 -10.93
N VAL A 126 12.53 17.66 -9.68
CA VAL A 126 11.77 16.52 -9.15
C VAL A 126 10.61 16.99 -8.25
N ALA A 127 10.45 18.30 -8.06
CA ALA A 127 9.48 18.89 -7.13
C ALA A 127 8.03 18.41 -7.31
N PRO A 128 7.48 18.30 -8.54
CA PRO A 128 6.10 17.84 -8.73
C PRO A 128 5.94 16.37 -8.30
N ALA A 129 6.92 15.52 -8.61
CA ALA A 129 6.90 14.11 -8.21
C ALA A 129 7.02 13.97 -6.69
N LEU A 130 7.87 14.77 -6.05
CA LEU A 130 7.98 14.87 -4.60
C LEU A 130 6.64 15.26 -3.94
N ALA A 131 5.93 16.25 -4.48
CA ALA A 131 4.62 16.64 -3.96
C ALA A 131 3.58 15.49 -4.04
N LEU A 132 3.60 14.69 -5.11
CA LEU A 132 2.76 13.50 -5.22
C LEU A 132 3.09 12.45 -4.16
N VAL A 133 4.39 12.27 -3.84
CA VAL A 133 4.81 11.37 -2.76
C VAL A 133 4.27 11.82 -1.42
N ALA A 134 4.34 13.11 -1.09
CA ALA A 134 3.79 13.63 0.15
C ALA A 134 2.26 13.42 0.26
N ALA A 135 1.54 13.51 -0.87
CA ALA A 135 0.11 13.25 -0.91
C ALA A 135 -0.23 11.75 -0.74
N ALA A 136 0.58 10.87 -1.33
CA ALA A 136 0.33 9.43 -1.32
C ALA A 136 0.87 8.71 -0.08
N VAL A 137 1.93 9.23 0.53
CA VAL A 137 2.63 8.61 1.67
C VAL A 137 2.85 9.65 2.78
N PRO A 138 1.86 9.84 3.67
CA PRO A 138 1.91 10.88 4.70
C PRO A 138 3.14 10.81 5.62
N ASP A 139 3.65 9.61 5.90
CA ASP A 139 4.84 9.41 6.74
C ASP A 139 6.10 10.09 6.17
N LEU A 140 6.18 10.28 4.85
CA LEU A 140 7.31 10.88 4.16
C LEU A 140 7.16 12.41 4.00
N GLU A 141 5.98 12.97 4.29
CA GLU A 141 5.67 14.39 4.12
C GLU A 141 6.69 15.33 4.79
N PRO A 142 7.17 15.09 6.03
CA PRO A 142 8.15 15.99 6.66
C PRO A 142 9.48 16.06 5.89
N ARG A 143 9.94 14.91 5.37
CA ARG A 143 11.19 14.80 4.60
C ARG A 143 11.04 15.48 3.24
N VAL A 144 9.94 15.19 2.55
CA VAL A 144 9.61 15.81 1.26
C VAL A 144 9.50 17.33 1.40
N ARG A 145 8.80 17.83 2.42
CA ARG A 145 8.67 19.28 2.67
C ARG A 145 10.04 19.93 2.90
N ALA A 146 10.93 19.27 3.63
CA ALA A 146 12.29 19.77 3.83
C ALA A 146 13.08 19.85 2.52
N LEU A 147 12.92 18.88 1.60
CA LEU A 147 13.52 18.93 0.26
C LEU A 147 12.94 20.05 -0.60
N LEU A 148 11.61 20.23 -0.58
CA LEU A 148 10.94 21.29 -1.34
C LEU A 148 11.28 22.69 -0.82
N ALA A 149 11.56 22.83 0.48
CA ALA A 149 11.97 24.10 1.10
C ALA A 149 13.42 24.50 0.81
N ARG A 150 14.25 23.59 0.26
CA ARG A 150 15.64 23.89 -0.14
C ARG A 150 15.74 24.57 -1.51
N GLN A 151 14.61 24.71 -2.23
CA GLN A 151 14.55 25.24 -3.59
C GLN A 151 14.84 26.73 -3.66
#